data_AF-W9GE30-F1
#
_entry.id   AF-W9GE30-F1
#
_cell.length_a   1.000
_cell.length_b   1.000
_cell.length_c   1.000
_cell.angle_alpha   90.00
_cell.angle_beta   90.00
_cell.angle_gamma   90.00
#
_symmetry.space_group_name_H-M   'P 1'
#
loop_
_entity.id
_entity.type
_entity.pdbx_description
1 polymer ?
#
loop_
_entity_poly.entity_id
_entity_poly.type
_entity_poly.pdbx_seq_one_letter_code
_entity_poly.pdbx_strand_id
1 'polypeptide(L)'
;MTSGNDAVLSSAGASLLLSTARAAGLGRGLSRTLAPWRRRGAVHDPGKVVFDLAVAVALGGDCLADLAVVRAQPELFGTVASDATVSRLLEHLAGDVEAVIAAIRAARAAARERVWRRRDPLPAAGPVIVDLDATLVTAHSDKENATPTFKRGYGFHPLLA
;
A
#
# COMPACT_ATOMS: atom_id res chain seq x y z
N MET A 1 21.80 -0.38 -20.01
CA MET A 1 21.03 -1.56 -19.56
C MET A 1 21.41 -1.87 -18.14
N THR A 2 20.68 -1.28 -17.19
CA THR A 2 20.67 -1.68 -15.79
C THR A 2 19.19 -1.80 -15.47
N SER A 3 18.64 -3.02 -15.59
CA SER A 3 17.29 -3.31 -15.17
C SER A 3 17.27 -3.20 -13.65
N GLY A 4 16.88 -2.03 -13.16
CA GLY A 4 16.33 -1.90 -11.82
C GLY A 4 15.19 -2.89 -11.68
N ASN A 5 14.99 -3.36 -10.46
CA ASN A 5 14.10 -4.46 -10.12
C ASN A 5 12.63 -4.06 -10.35
N ASP A 6 12.19 -3.95 -11.60
CA ASP A 6 10.83 -3.63 -11.97
C ASP A 6 9.97 -4.85 -11.64
N ALA A 7 9.27 -4.77 -10.52
CA ALA A 7 8.24 -5.72 -10.15
C ALA A 7 7.05 -5.59 -11.12
N VAL A 8 7.24 -6.04 -12.36
CA VAL A 8 6.18 -6.08 -13.37
C VAL A 8 5.24 -7.22 -12.98
N LEU A 9 4.22 -6.91 -12.19
CA LEU A 9 3.10 -7.81 -11.99
C LEU A 9 2.36 -7.95 -13.33
N SER A 10 2.39 -9.15 -13.91
CA SER A 10 1.50 -9.52 -15.02
C SER A 10 0.05 -9.20 -14.67
N SER A 11 -0.80 -8.94 -15.67
CA SER A 11 -2.25 -8.70 -15.50
C SER A 11 -2.94 -9.80 -14.68
N ALA A 12 -2.42 -11.03 -14.69
CA ALA A 12 -2.86 -12.12 -13.80
C ALA A 12 -2.67 -11.79 -12.30
N GLY A 13 -1.53 -11.20 -11.92
CA GLY A 13 -1.25 -10.76 -10.56
C GLY A 13 -2.14 -9.60 -10.11
N ALA A 14 -2.43 -8.67 -11.03
CA ALA A 14 -3.38 -7.58 -10.80
C ALA A 14 -4.79 -8.10 -10.49
N SER A 15 -5.26 -9.13 -11.21
CA SER A 15 -6.57 -9.74 -10.98
C SER A 15 -6.72 -10.36 -9.58
N LEU A 16 -5.70 -11.08 -9.10
CA LEU A 16 -5.69 -11.64 -7.76
C LEU A 16 -5.70 -10.54 -6.68
N LEU A 17 -4.90 -9.49 -6.87
CA LEU A 17 -4.87 -8.33 -5.98
C LEU A 17 -6.23 -7.64 -5.90
N LEU A 18 -6.86 -7.38 -7.05
CA LEU A 18 -8.20 -6.78 -7.09
C LEU A 18 -9.25 -7.68 -6.45
N SER A 19 -9.19 -8.99 -6.70
CA SER A 19 -10.11 -9.96 -6.09
C SER A 19 -9.97 -9.99 -4.57
N THR A 20 -8.73 -9.92 -4.08
CA THR A 20 -8.42 -9.84 -2.65
C THR A 20 -8.97 -8.55 -2.05
N ALA A 21 -8.74 -7.40 -2.69
CA ALA A 21 -9.26 -6.11 -2.22
C ALA A 21 -10.80 -6.07 -2.22
N ARG A 22 -11.46 -6.67 -3.23
CA ARG A 22 -12.92 -6.83 -3.28
C ARG A 22 -13.44 -7.72 -2.16
N ALA A 23 -12.78 -8.86 -1.92
CA ALA A 23 -13.13 -9.78 -0.84
C ALA A 23 -12.96 -9.14 0.54
N ALA A 24 -11.88 -8.38 0.74
CA ALA A 24 -11.64 -7.56 1.93
C ALA A 24 -12.62 -6.38 2.05
N GLY A 25 -13.25 -5.97 0.96
CA GLY A 25 -14.19 -4.86 0.92
C GLY A 25 -13.52 -3.48 0.93
N LEU A 26 -12.23 -3.41 0.60
CA LEU A 26 -11.41 -2.20 0.68
C LEU A 26 -11.96 -1.07 -0.20
N GLY A 27 -12.21 -1.33 -1.49
CA GLY A 27 -12.72 -0.31 -2.41
C GLY A 27 -14.05 0.28 -1.95
N ARG A 28 -15.01 -0.57 -1.53
CA ARG A 28 -16.29 -0.11 -0.96
C ARG A 28 -16.09 0.65 0.36
N GLY A 29 -15.12 0.24 1.17
CA GLY A 29 -14.75 0.94 2.41
C GLY A 29 -14.27 2.36 2.12
N LEU A 30 -13.32 2.50 1.19
CA LEU A 30 -12.78 3.78 0.75
C LEU A 30 -13.87 4.68 0.17
N SER A 31 -14.75 4.17 -0.70
CA SER A 31 -15.85 4.97 -1.26
C SER A 31 -16.79 5.51 -0.17
N ARG A 32 -17.06 4.72 0.87
CA ARG A 32 -17.89 5.18 1.99
C ARG A 32 -17.18 6.21 2.87
N THR A 33 -15.93 5.95 3.27
CA THR A 33 -15.24 6.83 4.22
C THR A 33 -14.79 8.13 3.58
N LEU A 34 -14.52 8.13 2.26
CA LEU A 34 -14.15 9.34 1.51
C LEU A 34 -15.36 10.04 0.85
N ALA A 35 -16.59 9.56 1.08
CA ALA A 35 -17.81 10.21 0.61
C ALA A 35 -17.94 11.70 1.01
N PRO A 36 -17.50 12.15 2.20
CA PRO A 36 -17.58 13.57 2.57
C PRO A 36 -16.81 14.51 1.63
N TRP A 37 -15.76 14.03 0.97
CA TRP A 37 -14.96 14.79 0.00
C TRP A 37 -15.44 14.63 -1.45
N ARG A 38 -16.58 13.97 -1.65
CA ARG A 38 -17.16 13.86 -2.99
C ARG A 38 -17.83 15.17 -3.38
N ARG A 39 -17.22 15.88 -4.33
CA ARG A 39 -17.83 17.07 -4.94
C ARG A 39 -19.17 16.73 -5.60
N ARG A 40 -20.14 17.62 -5.47
CA ARG A 40 -21.46 17.48 -6.10
C ARG A 40 -21.29 17.39 -7.63
N GLY A 41 -21.86 16.36 -8.24
CA GLY A 41 -21.73 16.10 -9.68
C GLY A 41 -20.42 15.42 -10.10
N ALA A 42 -19.56 15.00 -9.17
CA ALA A 42 -18.36 14.25 -9.51
C ALA A 42 -18.70 12.89 -10.15
N VAL A 43 -18.20 12.69 -11.37
CA VAL A 43 -18.27 11.41 -12.11
C VAL A 43 -17.43 10.35 -11.41
N HIS A 44 -16.20 10.69 -11.03
CA HIS A 44 -15.30 9.78 -10.33
C HIS A 44 -15.54 9.80 -8.82
N ASP A 45 -15.68 8.61 -8.24
CA ASP A 45 -15.76 8.41 -6.80
C ASP A 45 -14.36 8.59 -6.16
N PRO A 46 -14.20 9.45 -5.14
CA PRO A 46 -12.92 9.67 -4.48
C PRO A 46 -12.26 8.40 -3.95
N GLY A 47 -13.05 7.50 -3.35
CA GLY A 47 -12.55 6.24 -2.83
C GLY A 47 -12.07 5.30 -3.91
N LYS A 48 -12.73 5.29 -5.07
CA LYS A 48 -12.28 4.55 -6.25
C LYS A 48 -10.95 5.12 -6.78
N VAL A 49 -10.82 6.44 -6.91
CA VAL A 49 -9.58 7.05 -7.40
C VAL A 49 -8.39 6.74 -6.47
N VAL A 50 -8.58 6.85 -5.15
CA VAL A 50 -7.57 6.47 -4.17
C VAL A 50 -7.25 4.97 -4.24
N PHE A 51 -8.26 4.13 -4.47
CA PHE A 51 -8.06 2.69 -4.65
C PHE A 51 -7.23 2.38 -5.91
N ASP A 52 -7.48 3.06 -7.03
CA ASP A 52 -6.73 2.84 -8.27
C ASP A 52 -5.27 3.30 -8.16
N LEU A 53 -5.03 4.40 -7.44
CA LEU A 53 -3.66 4.81 -7.12
C LEU A 53 -2.94 3.75 -6.29
N ALA A 54 -3.60 3.18 -5.27
CA ALA A 54 -3.01 2.10 -4.48
C ALA A 54 -2.74 0.86 -5.33
N VAL A 55 -3.59 0.56 -6.31
CA VAL A 55 -3.36 -0.52 -7.28
C VAL A 55 -2.18 -0.20 -8.19
N ALA A 56 -2.07 1.02 -8.72
CA ALA A 56 -0.94 1.44 -9.56
C ALA A 56 0.39 1.28 -8.81
N VAL A 57 0.46 1.73 -7.56
CA VAL A 57 1.64 1.55 -6.69
C VAL A 57 1.94 0.08 -6.46
N ALA A 58 0.91 -0.74 -6.20
CA ALA A 58 1.11 -2.18 -6.03
C ALA A 58 1.61 -2.88 -7.30
N LEU A 59 1.31 -2.34 -8.49
CA LEU A 59 1.81 -2.81 -9.78
C LEU A 59 3.20 -2.26 -10.15
N GLY A 60 3.84 -1.52 -9.24
CA GLY A 60 5.18 -0.98 -9.43
C GLY A 60 5.24 0.49 -9.88
N GLY A 61 4.09 1.19 -9.93
CA GLY A 61 4.08 2.63 -10.18
C GLY A 61 4.67 3.43 -9.02
N ASP A 62 5.41 4.48 -9.33
CA ASP A 62 6.02 5.37 -8.34
C ASP A 62 5.53 6.83 -8.46
N CYS A 63 4.73 7.13 -9.49
CA CYS A 63 4.15 8.45 -9.70
C CYS A 63 2.66 8.40 -10.11
N LEU A 64 1.99 9.55 -10.08
CA LEU A 64 0.56 9.64 -10.42
C LEU A 64 0.27 9.32 -11.89
N ALA A 65 1.24 9.54 -12.79
CA ALA A 65 1.09 9.29 -14.22
C ALA A 65 1.05 7.78 -14.53
N ASP A 66 1.61 6.93 -13.67
CA ASP A 66 1.59 5.46 -13.85
C ASP A 66 0.18 4.89 -13.75
N LEU A 67 -0.78 5.68 -13.24
CA LEU A 67 -2.19 5.35 -13.32
C LEU A 67 -2.66 5.16 -14.78
N ALA A 68 -1.94 5.69 -15.77
CA ALA A 68 -2.19 5.42 -17.18
C ALA A 68 -2.14 3.92 -17.53
N VAL A 69 -1.28 3.14 -16.87
CA VAL A 69 -1.17 1.68 -17.07
C VAL A 69 -2.43 0.96 -16.58
N VAL A 70 -2.98 1.41 -15.46
CA VAL A 70 -4.25 0.92 -14.91
C VAL A 70 -5.41 1.34 -15.82
N ARG A 71 -5.41 2.60 -16.28
CA ARG A 71 -6.44 3.16 -17.16
C ARG A 71 -6.47 2.50 -18.55
N ALA A 72 -5.35 1.99 -19.03
CA ALA A 72 -5.23 1.29 -20.31
C ALA A 72 -5.92 -0.10 -20.32
N GLN A 73 -6.38 -0.61 -19.18
CA GLN A 73 -7.01 -1.93 -19.05
C GLN A 73 -8.43 -1.82 -18.42
N PRO A 74 -9.37 -1.14 -19.09
CA PRO A 74 -10.70 -0.87 -18.54
C PRO A 74 -11.51 -2.15 -18.26
N GLU A 75 -11.22 -3.26 -18.93
CA GLU A 75 -11.85 -4.57 -18.70
C GLU A 75 -11.56 -5.10 -17.28
N LEU A 76 -10.40 -4.74 -16.72
CA LEU A 76 -9.96 -5.21 -15.41
C LEU A 76 -10.25 -4.19 -14.30
N PHE A 77 -10.02 -2.91 -14.59
CA PHE A 77 -10.07 -1.84 -13.59
C PHE A 77 -11.32 -0.96 -13.67
N GLY A 78 -12.10 -1.06 -14.75
CA GLY A 78 -13.24 -0.19 -15.02
C GLY A 78 -12.80 1.23 -15.39
N THR A 79 -13.68 2.21 -15.16
CA THR A 79 -13.39 3.62 -15.43
C THR A 79 -12.36 4.17 -14.43
N VAL A 80 -11.20 4.58 -14.93
CA VAL A 80 -10.10 5.18 -14.16
C VAL A 80 -9.99 6.67 -14.50
N ALA A 81 -9.77 7.50 -13.48
CA ALA A 81 -9.69 8.96 -13.64
C ALA A 81 -8.47 9.38 -14.48
N SER A 82 -8.58 10.53 -15.15
CA SER A 82 -7.44 11.19 -15.81
C SER A 82 -6.47 11.78 -14.79
N ASP A 83 -5.22 12.01 -15.18
CA ASP A 83 -4.15 12.50 -14.28
C ASP A 83 -4.52 13.89 -13.71
N ALA A 84 -5.11 14.76 -14.52
CA ALA A 84 -5.62 16.06 -14.07
C ALA A 84 -6.80 15.93 -13.07
N THR A 85 -7.60 14.87 -13.16
CA THR A 85 -8.67 14.61 -12.20
C THR A 85 -8.12 14.07 -10.89
N VAL A 86 -7.11 13.19 -10.96
CA VAL A 86 -6.38 12.68 -9.80
C VAL A 86 -5.71 13.82 -9.05
N SER A 87 -4.94 14.67 -9.75
CA SER A 87 -4.24 15.80 -9.16
C SER A 87 -5.19 16.74 -8.41
N ARG A 88 -6.28 17.17 -9.06
CA ARG A 88 -7.32 18.02 -8.43
C ARG A 88 -8.03 17.35 -7.26
N LEU A 89 -8.18 16.02 -7.28
CA LEU A 89 -8.74 15.29 -6.15
C LEU A 89 -7.76 15.28 -4.98
N LEU A 90 -6.48 14.99 -5.21
CA LEU A 90 -5.48 14.98 -4.16
C LEU A 90 -5.31 16.35 -3.53
N GLU A 91 -5.33 17.42 -4.33
CA GLU A 91 -5.36 18.80 -3.82
C GLU A 91 -6.60 19.05 -2.96
N HIS A 92 -7.77 18.55 -3.37
CA HIS A 92 -8.99 18.67 -2.57
C HIS A 92 -8.89 17.93 -1.24
N LEU A 93 -8.38 16.70 -1.25
CA LEU A 93 -8.16 15.88 -0.06
C LEU A 93 -7.10 16.49 0.86
N ALA A 94 -6.08 17.14 0.30
CA ALA A 94 -5.04 17.85 1.04
C ALA A 94 -5.56 19.09 1.79
N GLY A 95 -6.79 19.55 1.52
CA GLY A 95 -7.44 20.59 2.31
C GLY A 95 -7.83 20.14 3.73
N ASP A 96 -7.88 18.83 3.99
CA ASP A 96 -8.23 18.25 5.30
C ASP A 96 -7.46 16.93 5.54
N VAL A 97 -6.13 17.02 5.50
CA VAL A 97 -5.22 15.86 5.51
C VAL A 97 -5.50 14.91 6.67
N GLU A 98 -5.66 15.43 7.89
CA GLU A 98 -5.83 14.60 9.08
C GLU A 98 -7.12 13.78 9.03
N ALA A 99 -8.26 14.40 8.67
CA ALA A 99 -9.52 13.67 8.55
C ALA A 99 -9.52 12.69 7.37
N VAL A 100 -8.88 13.04 6.25
CA VAL A 100 -8.71 12.14 5.10
C VAL A 100 -7.87 10.92 5.48
N ILE A 101 -6.72 11.13 6.14
CA ILE A 101 -5.88 10.03 6.60
C ILE A 101 -6.65 9.14 7.58
N ALA A 102 -7.42 9.73 8.50
CA ALA A 102 -8.28 8.99 9.41
C ALA A 102 -9.33 8.15 8.66
N ALA A 103 -9.99 8.71 7.65
CA ALA A 103 -10.96 8.02 6.80
C ALA A 103 -10.35 6.84 6.02
N ILE A 104 -9.14 7.01 5.48
CA ILE A 104 -8.40 5.93 4.80
C ILE A 104 -7.99 4.84 5.80
N ARG A 105 -7.50 5.23 7.00
CA ARG A 105 -7.15 4.30 8.08
C ARG A 105 -8.36 3.48 8.52
N ALA A 106 -9.53 4.12 8.66
CA ALA A 106 -10.78 3.45 9.02
C ALA A 106 -11.20 2.41 7.96
N ALA A 107 -11.15 2.76 6.68
CA ALA A 107 -11.43 1.81 5.60
C ALA A 107 -10.47 0.62 5.60
N ARG A 108 -9.16 0.88 5.81
CA ARG A 108 -8.14 -0.17 5.89
C ARG A 108 -8.32 -1.07 7.12
N ALA A 109 -8.67 -0.50 8.28
CA ALA A 109 -8.94 -1.25 9.50
C ALA A 109 -10.13 -2.21 9.30
N ALA A 110 -11.24 -1.71 8.76
CA ALA A 110 -12.42 -2.54 8.47
C ALA A 110 -12.13 -3.64 7.42
N ALA A 111 -11.27 -3.34 6.43
CA ALA A 111 -10.84 -4.34 5.46
C ALA A 111 -10.02 -5.46 6.11
N ARG A 112 -9.07 -5.09 6.99
CA ARG A 112 -8.25 -6.06 7.76
C ARG A 112 -9.10 -6.92 8.68
N GLU A 113 -10.00 -6.31 9.43
CA GLU A 113 -10.93 -7.02 10.31
C GLU A 113 -11.73 -8.07 9.53
N ARG A 114 -12.20 -7.73 8.32
CA ARG A 114 -12.92 -8.68 7.46
C ARG A 114 -12.03 -9.83 6.96
N VAL A 115 -10.75 -9.56 6.69
CA VAL A 115 -9.79 -10.60 6.30
C VAL A 115 -9.53 -11.53 7.49
N TRP A 116 -9.26 -10.98 8.68
CA TRP A 116 -9.00 -11.75 9.89
C TRP A 116 -10.17 -12.62 10.32
N ARG A 117 -11.42 -12.15 10.16
CA ARG A 117 -12.60 -13.01 10.39
C ARG A 117 -12.69 -14.22 9.47
N ARG A 118 -12.08 -14.18 8.27
CA ARG A 118 -12.04 -15.34 7.36
C ARG A 118 -10.86 -16.24 7.65
N ARG A 119 -9.73 -15.65 8.00
CA ARG A 119 -8.52 -16.36 8.36
C ARG A 119 -7.79 -15.57 9.44
N ASP A 120 -7.92 -16.05 10.67
CA ASP A 120 -7.17 -15.50 11.78
C ASP A 120 -5.68 -15.86 11.57
N PRO A 121 -4.77 -14.87 11.52
CA PRO A 121 -3.34 -15.15 11.49
C PRO A 121 -2.85 -15.70 12.83
N LEU A 122 -3.64 -15.57 13.90
CA LEU A 122 -3.30 -16.05 15.23
C LEU A 122 -3.76 -17.50 15.41
N PRO A 123 -2.96 -18.35 16.07
CA PRO A 123 -3.40 -19.67 16.45
C PRO A 123 -4.55 -19.56 17.46
N ALA A 124 -5.56 -20.44 17.32
CA ALA A 124 -6.72 -20.47 18.22
C ALA A 124 -6.35 -20.83 19.68
N ALA A 125 -5.20 -21.49 19.88
CA ALA A 125 -4.60 -21.79 21.17
C ALA A 125 -3.08 -21.89 21.02
N GLY A 126 -2.34 -21.61 22.11
CA GLY A 126 -0.88 -21.64 22.12
C GLY A 126 -0.25 -20.26 21.87
N PRO A 127 1.09 -20.18 21.92
CA PRO A 127 1.81 -18.90 21.82
C PRO A 127 1.77 -18.35 20.39
N VAL A 128 1.69 -17.02 20.27
CA VAL A 128 1.97 -16.31 19.02
C VAL A 128 3.49 -16.18 18.91
N ILE A 129 4.08 -16.81 17.89
CA ILE A 129 5.52 -16.67 17.61
C ILE A 129 5.70 -15.44 16.73
N VAL A 130 6.37 -14.42 17.26
CA VAL A 130 6.80 -13.26 16.50
C VAL A 130 8.25 -13.48 16.13
N ASP A 131 8.51 -13.70 14.84
CA ASP A 131 9.87 -13.79 14.32
C ASP A 131 10.42 -12.37 14.14
N LEU A 132 11.47 -12.04 14.89
CA LEU A 132 12.10 -10.74 14.88
C LEU A 132 13.51 -10.89 14.33
N ASP A 133 13.69 -10.50 13.08
CA ASP A 133 15.00 -10.44 12.46
C ASP A 133 15.69 -9.10 12.72
N ALA A 134 16.96 -9.15 13.13
CA ALA A 134 17.79 -7.97 13.25
C ALA A 134 18.44 -7.62 11.89
N THR A 135 18.15 -6.43 11.39
CA THR A 135 18.86 -5.85 10.25
C THR A 135 20.23 -5.34 10.73
N LEU A 136 21.32 -5.74 10.06
CA LEU A 136 22.64 -5.19 10.37
C LEU A 136 22.73 -3.77 9.79
N VAL A 137 22.86 -2.77 10.67
CA VAL A 137 23.24 -1.42 10.28
C VAL A 137 24.75 -1.34 10.34
N THR A 138 25.40 -1.40 9.18
CA THR A 138 26.86 -1.37 9.09
C THR A 138 27.41 -0.04 9.56
N ALA A 139 28.41 -0.08 10.44
CA ALA A 139 29.19 1.08 10.84
C ALA A 139 30.65 0.80 10.52
N HIS A 140 31.30 1.71 9.80
CA HIS A 140 32.73 1.60 9.51
C HIS A 140 33.56 1.84 10.79
N SER A 141 34.64 1.07 10.98
CA SER A 141 35.54 1.24 12.13
C SER A 141 36.99 0.91 11.75
N ASP A 142 37.84 1.95 11.69
CA ASP A 142 39.30 1.84 11.50
C ASP A 142 40.08 1.76 12.82
N LYS A 143 39.40 1.54 13.95
CA LYS A 143 40.07 1.49 15.26
C LYS A 143 40.79 0.16 15.45
N GLU A 144 42.00 0.25 15.99
CA GLU A 144 42.80 -0.92 16.39
C GLU A 144 42.05 -1.72 17.46
N ASN A 145 41.88 -3.04 17.23
CA ASN A 145 41.09 -4.00 18.02
C ASN A 145 39.56 -3.94 17.90
N ALA A 146 39.01 -3.34 16.83
CA ALA A 146 37.59 -3.50 16.53
C ALA A 146 37.24 -4.99 16.36
N THR A 147 36.23 -5.48 17.08
CA THR A 147 35.80 -6.89 17.02
C THR A 147 34.58 -7.04 16.10
N PRO A 148 34.57 -7.98 15.14
CA PRO A 148 33.45 -8.15 14.23
C PRO A 148 32.22 -8.72 14.92
N THR A 149 31.05 -8.37 14.41
CA THR A 149 29.77 -9.01 14.77
C THR A 149 29.73 -10.47 14.29
N PHE A 150 28.70 -11.22 14.70
CA PHE A 150 28.46 -12.59 14.22
C PHE A 150 28.42 -12.70 12.68
N LYS A 151 27.92 -11.66 11.99
CA LYS A 151 27.90 -11.58 10.51
C LYS A 151 29.24 -11.11 9.91
N ARG A 152 30.32 -11.11 10.69
CA ARG A 152 31.71 -10.79 10.28
C ARG A 152 31.92 -9.37 9.73
N GLY A 153 31.03 -8.43 10.08
CA GLY A 153 31.18 -7.00 9.81
C GLY A 153 31.06 -6.16 11.09
N TYR A 154 31.17 -4.84 10.97
CA TYR A 154 31.01 -3.89 12.09
C TYR A 154 29.67 -3.16 11.98
N GLY A 155 29.01 -2.93 13.11
CA GLY A 155 27.69 -2.28 13.10
C GLY A 155 26.81 -2.65 14.27
N PHE A 156 25.56 -2.22 14.19
CA PHE A 156 24.53 -2.46 15.19
C PHE A 156 23.47 -3.42 14.65
N HIS A 157 22.84 -4.16 15.55
CA HIS A 157 21.72 -5.04 15.26
C HIS A 157 20.45 -4.51 15.96
N PRO A 158 19.91 -3.35 15.55
CA PRO A 158 18.66 -2.87 16.12
C PRO A 158 17.54 -3.87 15.83
N LEU A 159 16.82 -4.25 16.88
CA LEU A 159 15.51 -4.87 16.74
C LEU A 159 14.53 -3.74 16.43
N LEU A 160 14.15 -3.61 15.18
CA LEU A 160 13.11 -2.68 14.76
C LEU A 160 11.77 -3.37 15.00
N ALA A 161 10.98 -2.83 15.95
CA ALA A 161 9.62 -3.26 16.24
C ALA A 161 8.61 -2.22 15.77
#